data_AF-A0A1C3E403-F1
#
_entry.id   AF-A0A1C3E403-F1
#
_cell.length_a   1.000
_cell.length_b   1.000
_cell.length_c   1.000
_cell.angle_alpha   90.00
_cell.angle_beta   90.00
_cell.angle_gamma   90.00
#
_symmetry.space_group_name_H-M   'P 1'
#
loop_
_entity.id
_entity.type
_entity.pdbx_description
1 polymer ?
#
loop_
_entity_poly.entity_id
_entity_poly.type
_entity_poly.pdbx_seq_one_letter_code
_entity_poly.pdbx_strand_id
1 'polypeptide(L)'
;MNILKIAIGLILTSVVLAILSGALLNAREQARRSQWMYTLKQIGYALHTYHDNYRCLPPGGIFSEAGQGYQGWPSRLAPFQSQTPFSTWVDDGIPWDDPRQIEWFTMAHCREGRWWQDPGLTLKEKNTFPLIHVAANSWVMHRNSHVTLQDVGDLASTILAADASEPFDVYGSTTAWRDASIPVNSSPSGFSSHGRLMTHCLMADATVRSVDVNVDASIWKQMQGPESLRPIDKLIDRIPGIPPVPTRFDRRIWTDMFHKDIQRATLTADGQHLILNTECADPSLQRERREEVFQSWLIELAALCAKGDVQSAKLYRYPSPEEVKVLLACKNLKTVDIRAVRNAPVIRPLFEQESHRIQIIETPDTSE
;
A
#
# COMPACT_ATOMS: atom_id res chain seq x y z
N MET A 1 -48.26 38.69 21.96
CA MET A 1 -47.72 37.32 22.11
C MET A 1 -46.84 36.99 20.91
N ASN A 2 -45.66 37.61 20.68
CA ASN A 2 -44.95 37.37 19.41
C ASN A 2 -43.41 37.50 19.39
N ILE A 3 -42.71 38.17 20.32
CA ILE A 3 -41.22 38.21 20.27
C ILE A 3 -40.59 37.22 21.25
N LEU A 4 -41.10 37.14 22.48
CA LEU A 4 -40.56 36.24 23.52
C LEU A 4 -40.64 34.76 23.13
N LYS A 5 -41.74 34.32 22.51
CA LYS A 5 -41.91 32.91 22.07
C LYS A 5 -40.93 32.53 20.95
N ILE A 6 -40.70 33.44 20.01
CA ILE A 6 -39.72 33.24 18.92
C ILE A 6 -38.30 33.22 19.51
N ALA A 7 -37.98 34.14 20.42
CA ALA A 7 -36.68 34.19 21.10
C ALA A 7 -36.38 32.90 21.89
N ILE A 8 -37.34 32.39 22.66
CA ILE A 8 -37.20 31.11 23.38
C ILE A 8 -36.97 29.96 22.38
N GLY A 9 -37.72 29.93 21.27
CA GLY A 9 -37.54 28.92 20.22
C GLY A 9 -36.12 28.94 19.63
N LEU A 10 -35.58 30.12 19.31
CA LEU A 10 -34.23 30.30 18.78
C LEU A 10 -33.14 29.95 19.81
N ILE A 11 -33.36 30.25 21.09
CA ILE A 11 -32.44 29.86 22.17
C ILE A 11 -32.42 28.33 22.30
N LEU A 12 -33.57 27.68 22.28
CA LEU A 12 -33.64 26.22 22.37
C LEU A 12 -32.97 25.54 21.18
N THR A 13 -33.22 25.99 19.94
CA THR A 13 -32.57 25.41 18.76
C THR A 13 -31.07 25.64 18.74
N SER A 14 -30.59 26.82 19.16
CA SER A 14 -29.15 27.08 19.24
C SER A 14 -28.45 26.21 20.29
N VAL A 15 -29.08 25.98 21.45
CA VAL A 15 -28.57 25.04 22.47
C VAL A 15 -28.53 23.60 21.95
N VAL A 16 -29.59 23.15 21.28
CA VAL A 16 -29.62 21.80 20.67
C VAL A 16 -28.52 21.66 19.62
N LEU A 17 -28.34 22.64 18.73
CA LEU A 17 -27.28 22.62 17.73
C LEU A 17 -25.87 22.63 18.35
N ALA A 18 -25.67 23.37 19.45
CA ALA A 18 -24.41 23.39 20.17
C ALA A 18 -24.07 22.03 20.82
N ILE A 19 -25.07 21.32 21.35
CA ILE A 19 -24.88 19.97 21.90
C ILE A 19 -24.59 18.97 20.78
N LEU A 20 -25.34 19.03 19.67
CA LEU A 20 -25.16 18.15 18.52
C LEU A 20 -23.80 18.35 17.84
N SER A 21 -23.30 19.59 17.77
CA SER A 21 -21.99 19.87 17.17
C SER A 21 -20.84 19.26 17.98
N GLY A 22 -20.89 19.34 19.32
CA GLY A 22 -19.92 18.69 20.20
C GLY A 22 -19.94 17.16 20.07
N ALA A 23 -21.13 16.55 20.04
CA ALA A 23 -21.28 15.11 19.84
C ALA A 23 -20.75 14.64 18.48
N LEU A 24 -20.94 15.44 17.42
CA LEU A 24 -20.46 15.13 16.08
C LEU A 24 -18.92 15.13 15.99
N LEU A 25 -18.24 16.00 16.74
CA LEU A 25 -16.78 16.02 16.80
C LEU A 25 -16.22 14.76 17.46
N ASN A 26 -16.80 14.35 18.59
CA ASN A 26 -16.43 13.10 19.27
C ASN A 26 -16.67 11.89 18.36
N ALA A 27 -17.79 11.84 17.64
CA ALA A 27 -18.11 10.78 16.69
C ALA A 27 -17.10 10.72 15.52
N ARG A 28 -16.69 11.88 14.98
CA ARG A 28 -15.67 11.96 13.92
C ARG A 28 -14.31 11.48 14.41
N GLU A 29 -13.91 11.84 15.62
CA GLU A 29 -12.65 11.39 16.19
C GLU A 29 -12.66 9.88 16.45
N GLN A 30 -13.76 9.34 17.00
CA GLN A 30 -13.95 7.90 17.12
C GLN A 30 -13.90 7.19 15.77
N ALA A 31 -14.56 7.73 14.74
CA ALA A 31 -14.51 7.17 13.39
C ALA A 31 -13.08 7.15 12.82
N ARG A 32 -12.29 8.22 13.02
CA ARG A 32 -10.87 8.28 12.63
C ARG A 32 -10.03 7.23 13.34
N ARG A 33 -10.20 7.10 14.67
CA ARG A 33 -9.51 6.08 15.48
C ARG A 33 -9.86 4.68 15.02
N SER A 34 -11.15 4.39 14.83
CA SER A 34 -11.62 3.10 14.33
C SER A 34 -11.07 2.78 12.93
N GLN A 35 -11.05 3.77 12.03
CA GLN A 35 -10.48 3.61 10.70
C GLN A 35 -8.98 3.30 10.77
N TRP A 36 -8.23 4.00 11.63
CA TRP A 36 -6.80 3.77 11.78
C TRP A 36 -6.50 2.41 12.41
N MET A 37 -7.22 2.02 13.47
CA MET A 37 -7.12 0.69 14.06
C MET A 37 -7.45 -0.41 13.05
N TYR A 38 -8.43 -0.19 12.16
CA TYR A 38 -8.72 -1.11 11.07
C TYR A 38 -7.55 -1.23 10.09
N THR A 39 -6.92 -0.11 9.72
CA THR A 39 -5.71 -0.11 8.89
C THR A 39 -4.58 -0.92 9.56
N LEU A 40 -4.34 -0.74 10.87
CA LEU A 40 -3.35 -1.54 11.59
C LEU A 40 -3.68 -3.04 11.57
N LYS A 41 -4.96 -3.42 11.68
CA LYS A 41 -5.38 -4.82 11.51
C LYS A 41 -5.10 -5.36 10.10
N GLN A 42 -5.29 -4.55 9.06
CA GLN A 42 -4.94 -4.95 7.69
C GLN A 42 -3.42 -5.15 7.53
N ILE A 43 -2.61 -4.32 8.18
CA ILE A 43 -1.16 -4.52 8.26
C ILE A 43 -0.84 -5.82 9.00
N GLY A 44 -1.52 -6.12 10.12
CA GLY A 44 -1.40 -7.38 10.84
C GLY A 44 -1.69 -8.60 9.97
N TYR A 45 -2.79 -8.56 9.21
CA TYR A 45 -3.11 -9.60 8.25
C TYR A 45 -2.02 -9.77 7.18
N ALA A 46 -1.50 -8.66 6.64
CA ALA A 46 -0.40 -8.71 5.67
C ALA A 46 0.89 -9.29 6.27
N LEU A 47 1.22 -8.96 7.52
CA LEU A 47 2.39 -9.52 8.23
C LEU A 47 2.26 -11.02 8.46
N HIS A 48 1.08 -11.51 8.86
CA HIS A 48 0.82 -12.94 9.01
C HIS A 48 0.87 -13.67 7.67
N THR A 49 0.30 -13.07 6.61
CA THR A 49 0.38 -13.62 5.26
C THR A 49 1.82 -13.67 4.76
N TYR A 50 2.62 -12.63 5.02
CA TYR A 50 4.06 -12.63 4.73
C TYR A 50 4.75 -13.79 5.46
N HIS A 51 4.50 -13.94 6.77
CA HIS A 51 5.06 -15.01 7.58
C HIS A 51 4.66 -16.41 7.09
N ASP A 52 3.42 -16.61 6.64
CA ASP A 52 2.98 -17.90 6.10
C ASP A 52 3.72 -18.27 4.80
N ASN A 53 4.03 -17.29 3.95
CA ASN A 53 4.74 -17.50 2.69
C ASN A 53 6.26 -17.64 2.87
N TYR A 54 6.87 -16.81 3.72
CA TYR A 54 8.33 -16.72 3.88
C TYR A 54 8.87 -17.36 5.16
N ARG A 55 7.99 -17.86 6.04
CA ARG A 55 8.31 -18.50 7.33
C ARG A 55 9.04 -17.60 8.33
N CYS A 56 9.03 -16.29 8.11
CA CYS A 56 9.54 -15.28 9.03
C CYS A 56 8.78 -13.97 8.83
N LEU A 57 8.85 -13.07 9.81
CA LEU A 57 8.40 -11.69 9.67
C LEU A 57 9.34 -10.93 8.72
N PRO A 58 8.85 -9.89 8.02
CA PRO A 58 9.71 -9.14 7.12
C PRO A 58 10.84 -8.48 7.90
N PRO A 59 12.07 -8.44 7.34
CA PRO A 59 13.10 -7.60 7.90
C PRO A 59 12.59 -6.17 7.88
N GLY A 60 12.86 -5.42 8.94
CA GLY A 60 12.41 -4.04 8.99
C GLY A 60 13.01 -3.15 7.87
N GLY A 61 14.13 -3.61 7.31
CA GLY A 61 14.89 -2.99 6.24
C GLY A 61 16.01 -3.93 5.80
N ILE A 62 16.17 -4.06 4.49
CA ILE A 62 17.22 -4.86 3.85
C ILE A 62 18.42 -3.96 3.56
N PHE A 63 19.61 -4.41 3.94
CA PHE A 63 20.85 -3.67 3.75
C PHE A 63 21.94 -4.60 3.22
N SER A 64 22.75 -4.11 2.27
CA SER A 64 23.98 -4.79 1.88
C SER A 64 25.03 -4.74 2.99
N GLU A 65 26.11 -5.52 2.82
CA GLU A 65 27.29 -5.45 3.69
C GLU A 65 27.90 -4.04 3.73
N ALA A 66 27.86 -3.32 2.61
CA ALA A 66 28.30 -1.93 2.50
C ALA A 66 27.37 -0.92 3.21
N GLY A 67 26.26 -1.38 3.79
CA GLY A 67 25.29 -0.52 4.50
C GLY A 67 24.32 0.22 3.59
N GLN A 68 24.27 -0.10 2.30
CA GLN A 68 23.27 0.46 1.38
C GLN A 68 21.90 -0.14 1.68
N GLY A 69 20.88 0.71 1.83
CA GLY A 69 19.50 0.28 2.03
C GLY A 69 18.83 -0.14 0.72
N TYR A 70 18.13 -1.27 0.74
CA TYR A 70 17.40 -1.83 -0.39
C TYR A 70 15.91 -1.56 -0.24
N GLN A 71 15.21 -2.33 0.57
CA GLN A 71 13.75 -2.21 0.73
C GLN A 71 13.39 -2.21 2.22
N GLY A 72 12.46 -1.33 2.59
CA GLY A 72 11.85 -1.32 3.93
C GLY A 72 10.73 -2.34 4.08
N TRP A 73 10.41 -2.72 5.32
CA TRP A 73 9.28 -3.61 5.59
C TRP A 73 7.93 -3.17 4.99
N PRO A 74 7.60 -1.87 4.87
CA PRO A 74 6.32 -1.47 4.29
C PRO A 74 6.23 -1.85 2.81
N SER A 75 7.32 -1.70 2.07
CA SER A 75 7.42 -2.07 0.66
C SER A 75 7.39 -3.59 0.48
N ARG A 76 8.00 -4.35 1.41
CA ARG A 76 7.94 -5.83 1.44
C ARG A 76 6.53 -6.37 1.68
N LEU A 77 5.65 -5.58 2.29
CA LEU A 77 4.25 -5.96 2.48
C LEU A 77 3.37 -5.68 1.25
N ALA A 78 3.82 -4.89 0.27
CA ALA A 78 3.00 -4.50 -0.87
C ALA A 78 2.31 -5.67 -1.61
N PRO A 79 2.94 -6.84 -1.85
CA PRO A 79 2.25 -7.99 -2.47
C PRO A 79 1.07 -8.54 -1.66
N PHE A 80 1.08 -8.30 -0.35
CA PHE A 80 0.07 -8.73 0.61
C PHE A 80 -0.93 -7.62 0.95
N GLN A 81 -0.68 -6.41 0.44
CA GLN A 81 -1.59 -5.27 0.47
C GLN A 81 -2.46 -5.29 -0.80
N SER A 82 -3.65 -4.71 -0.70
CA SER A 82 -4.72 -4.80 -1.71
C SER A 82 -4.28 -4.79 -3.19
N GLN A 83 -4.18 -5.94 -3.87
CA GLN A 83 -4.06 -6.11 -5.35
C GLN A 83 -3.40 -4.95 -6.14
N THR A 84 -2.32 -4.32 -5.65
CA THR A 84 -1.69 -3.23 -6.41
C THR A 84 -0.60 -3.78 -7.31
N PRO A 85 -0.36 -3.16 -8.47
CA PRO A 85 0.76 -3.52 -9.33
C PRO A 85 2.11 -3.01 -8.80
N PHE A 86 2.16 -2.33 -7.63
CA PHE A 86 3.39 -1.74 -7.11
C PHE A 86 4.51 -2.76 -6.96
N SER A 87 4.18 -3.96 -6.44
CA SER A 87 5.12 -5.08 -6.30
C SER A 87 5.71 -5.58 -7.63
N THR A 88 5.03 -5.36 -8.76
CA THR A 88 5.53 -5.74 -10.09
C THR A 88 6.47 -4.71 -10.70
N TRP A 89 6.48 -3.49 -10.18
CA TRP A 89 7.27 -2.37 -10.70
C TRP A 89 8.57 -2.17 -9.94
N VAL A 90 8.61 -2.55 -8.66
CA VAL A 90 9.79 -2.44 -7.81
C VAL A 90 10.75 -3.57 -8.11
N ASP A 91 12.02 -3.22 -8.29
CA ASP A 91 13.13 -4.16 -8.37
C ASP A 91 13.77 -4.28 -6.98
N ASP A 92 13.57 -5.43 -6.34
CA ASP A 92 14.14 -5.76 -5.04
C ASP A 92 15.69 -5.85 -5.08
N GLY A 93 16.28 -6.00 -6.27
CA GLY A 93 17.72 -6.11 -6.49
C GLY A 93 18.47 -4.77 -6.50
N ILE A 94 17.76 -3.64 -6.41
CA ILE A 94 18.36 -2.30 -6.38
C ILE A 94 17.84 -1.47 -5.19
N PRO A 95 18.59 -0.45 -4.74
CA PRO A 95 18.14 0.45 -3.67
C PRO A 95 16.80 1.12 -3.97
N TRP A 96 15.94 1.29 -2.97
CA TRP A 96 14.65 1.99 -3.15
C TRP A 96 14.81 3.44 -3.62
N ASP A 97 15.91 4.09 -3.26
CA ASP A 97 16.27 5.46 -3.62
C ASP A 97 17.10 5.55 -4.91
N ASP A 98 17.29 4.43 -5.62
CA ASP A 98 17.96 4.42 -6.91
C ASP A 98 17.15 5.23 -7.95
N PRO A 99 17.78 6.13 -8.72
CA PRO A 99 17.11 6.95 -9.73
C PRO A 99 16.25 6.17 -10.73
N ARG A 100 16.54 4.88 -10.94
CA ARG A 100 15.78 4.01 -11.85
C ARG A 100 14.41 3.60 -11.33
N GLN A 101 14.18 3.61 -10.01
CA GLN A 101 12.91 3.19 -9.40
C GLN A 101 12.31 4.15 -8.37
N ILE A 102 13.05 5.21 -8.02
CA ILE A 102 12.61 6.21 -7.05
C ILE A 102 11.24 6.82 -7.39
N GLU A 103 10.90 6.90 -8.68
CA GLU A 103 9.60 7.37 -9.18
C GLU A 103 8.44 6.46 -8.76
N TRP A 104 8.64 5.14 -8.66
CA TRP A 104 7.59 4.23 -8.17
C TRP A 104 7.24 4.54 -6.71
N PHE A 105 8.23 4.88 -5.89
CA PHE A 105 8.05 5.21 -4.48
C PHE A 105 7.40 6.58 -4.26
N THR A 106 7.61 7.56 -5.14
CA THR A 106 6.87 8.83 -5.11
C THR A 106 5.43 8.67 -5.61
N MET A 107 5.17 7.68 -6.46
CA MET A 107 3.83 7.35 -6.97
C MET A 107 3.01 6.43 -6.05
N ALA A 108 3.62 5.86 -5.01
CA ALA A 108 2.95 4.94 -4.09
C ALA A 108 1.72 5.58 -3.40
N HIS A 109 1.60 6.92 -3.29
CA HIS A 109 0.44 7.60 -2.68
C HIS A 109 -0.91 7.27 -3.32
N CYS A 110 -0.94 6.92 -4.60
CA CYS A 110 -2.18 6.76 -5.34
C CYS A 110 -3.01 5.54 -4.86
N ARG A 111 -2.35 4.49 -4.33
CA ARG A 111 -3.03 3.31 -3.79
C ARG A 111 -2.41 2.82 -2.46
N GLU A 112 -1.10 2.68 -2.38
CA GLU A 112 -0.41 2.08 -1.21
C GLU A 112 -0.20 3.05 -0.05
N GLY A 113 0.21 4.29 -0.32
CA GLY A 113 0.53 5.27 0.73
C GLY A 113 -0.63 5.53 1.70
N ARG A 114 -1.89 5.35 1.27
CA ARG A 114 -3.05 5.49 2.16
C ARG A 114 -3.15 4.41 3.25
N TRP A 115 -2.60 3.21 3.02
CA TRP A 115 -2.52 2.15 4.03
C TRP A 115 -1.55 2.49 5.16
N TRP A 116 -0.63 3.40 4.92
CA TRP A 116 0.44 3.74 5.84
C TRP A 116 0.17 5.05 6.59
N GLN A 117 -0.97 5.69 6.33
CA GLN A 117 -1.27 7.04 6.77
C GLN A 117 -2.49 7.11 7.68
N ASP A 118 -2.30 7.52 8.93
CA ASP A 118 -3.39 7.84 9.86
C ASP A 118 -4.29 8.97 9.33
N PRO A 119 -5.60 8.73 9.06
CA PRO A 119 -6.56 9.75 8.61
C PRO A 119 -6.67 11.01 9.50
N GLY A 120 -6.22 10.93 10.75
CA GLY A 120 -6.15 12.05 11.69
C GLY A 120 -5.05 13.05 11.39
N LEU A 121 -3.93 12.60 10.80
CA LEU A 121 -2.74 13.43 10.57
C LEU A 121 -2.81 14.18 9.24
N THR A 122 -2.41 15.46 9.25
CA THR A 122 -2.43 16.35 8.07
C THR A 122 -1.18 16.21 7.20
N LEU A 123 -0.02 15.99 7.82
CA LEU A 123 1.23 15.76 7.11
C LEU A 123 1.18 14.36 6.48
N LYS A 124 1.11 14.27 5.14
CA LYS A 124 1.00 13.00 4.39
C LYS A 124 2.18 12.70 3.50
N GLU A 125 2.93 13.74 3.14
CA GLU A 125 4.00 13.63 2.16
C GLU A 125 5.16 14.53 2.52
N LYS A 126 6.36 14.13 2.10
CA LYS A 126 7.58 14.93 2.20
C LYS A 126 8.39 14.72 0.94
N ASN A 127 8.77 15.80 0.26
CA ASN A 127 9.50 15.75 -1.01
C ASN A 127 8.86 14.80 -2.03
N THR A 128 7.52 14.88 -2.20
CA THR A 128 6.73 13.99 -3.07
C THR A 128 6.70 12.51 -2.70
N PHE A 129 7.26 12.09 -1.55
CA PHE A 129 7.16 10.72 -1.05
C PHE A 129 6.04 10.57 0.00
N PRO A 130 5.36 9.40 0.06
CA PRO A 130 4.29 9.20 1.02
C PRO A 130 4.93 8.92 2.37
N LEU A 131 4.38 9.52 3.42
CA LEU A 131 4.83 9.26 4.78
C LEU A 131 4.16 8.01 5.35
N ILE A 132 4.90 7.33 6.21
CA ILE A 132 4.46 6.20 7.00
C ILE A 132 4.26 6.68 8.44
N HIS A 133 3.04 6.55 8.96
CA HIS A 133 2.67 6.96 10.33
C HIS A 133 2.74 5.82 11.35
N VAL A 134 3.19 4.65 10.91
CA VAL A 134 3.40 3.45 11.71
C VAL A 134 4.86 3.05 11.58
N ALA A 135 5.44 2.55 12.66
CA ALA A 135 6.78 1.99 12.65
C ALA A 135 6.77 0.57 13.18
N ALA A 136 7.69 -0.24 12.68
CA ALA A 136 7.97 -1.57 13.19
C ALA A 136 8.66 -1.52 14.56
N ASN A 137 8.44 -2.55 15.39
CA ASN A 137 9.23 -2.79 16.59
C ASN A 137 10.60 -3.36 16.19
N SER A 138 11.67 -2.64 16.48
CA SER A 138 13.03 -3.05 16.15
C SER A 138 13.49 -4.33 16.85
N TRP A 139 12.84 -4.75 17.94
CA TRP A 139 13.17 -6.03 18.57
C TRP A 139 12.78 -7.19 17.65
N VAL A 140 11.71 -7.03 16.88
CA VAL A 140 11.17 -8.10 16.03
C VAL A 140 11.53 -7.91 14.56
N MET A 141 11.50 -6.67 14.08
CA MET A 141 11.75 -6.30 12.69
C MET A 141 12.82 -5.20 12.67
N HIS A 142 14.08 -5.61 12.53
CA HIS A 142 15.26 -4.75 12.42
C HIS A 142 16.08 -5.07 11.17
N ARG A 143 17.27 -4.46 11.06
CA ARG A 143 18.17 -4.59 9.92
C ARG A 143 18.46 -6.05 9.63
N ASN A 144 18.08 -6.49 8.43
CA ASN A 144 18.30 -7.86 7.95
C ASN A 144 17.79 -8.94 8.93
N SER A 145 16.78 -8.63 9.74
CA SER A 145 16.27 -9.55 10.75
C SER A 145 15.57 -10.74 10.10
N HIS A 146 15.68 -11.91 10.73
CA HIS A 146 14.94 -13.12 10.39
C HIS A 146 14.31 -13.68 11.66
N VAL A 147 13.12 -13.18 12.00
CA VAL A 147 12.41 -13.51 13.24
C VAL A 147 11.11 -14.21 12.88
N THR A 148 10.82 -15.34 13.49
CA THR A 148 9.55 -16.06 13.30
C THR A 148 8.54 -15.70 14.39
N LEU A 149 7.26 -15.96 14.18
CA LEU A 149 6.26 -15.81 15.23
C LEU A 149 6.51 -16.78 16.40
N GLN A 150 7.17 -17.93 16.16
CA GLN A 150 7.59 -18.83 17.22
C GLN A 150 8.67 -18.20 18.12
N ASP A 151 9.63 -17.47 17.53
CA ASP A 151 10.68 -16.79 18.29
C ASP A 151 10.14 -15.66 19.17
N VAL A 152 9.04 -15.03 18.74
CA VAL A 152 8.32 -14.02 19.54
C VAL A 152 7.71 -14.63 20.80
N GLY A 153 7.20 -15.86 20.72
CA GLY A 153 6.57 -16.56 21.84
C GLY A 153 5.20 -15.99 22.21
N ASP A 154 5.13 -15.04 23.15
CA ASP A 154 3.87 -14.43 23.58
C ASP A 154 3.37 -13.40 22.56
N LEU A 155 2.51 -13.89 21.66
CA LEU A 155 1.97 -13.10 20.56
C LEU A 155 0.99 -12.00 21.01
N ALA A 156 0.24 -12.24 22.08
CA ALA A 156 -0.81 -11.31 22.54
C ALA A 156 -0.20 -10.11 23.29
N SER A 157 0.95 -10.31 23.93
CA SER A 157 1.65 -9.24 24.66
C SER A 157 2.67 -8.52 23.81
N THR A 158 3.22 -9.11 22.75
CA THR A 158 4.31 -8.48 21.97
C THR A 158 3.81 -7.55 20.87
N ILE A 159 4.34 -6.34 20.81
CA ILE A 159 4.06 -5.38 19.72
C ILE A 159 4.89 -5.74 18.48
N LEU A 160 4.25 -5.80 17.31
CA LEU A 160 4.94 -5.85 16.02
C LEU A 160 5.17 -4.47 15.43
N ALA A 161 4.18 -3.59 15.51
CA ALA A 161 4.24 -2.25 14.98
C ALA A 161 3.34 -1.32 15.81
N ALA A 162 3.64 -0.03 15.84
CA ALA A 162 2.78 0.94 16.50
C ALA A 162 2.92 2.31 15.84
N ASP A 163 2.06 3.24 16.26
CA ASP A 163 2.14 4.64 15.86
C ASP A 163 3.57 5.17 16.03
N ALA A 164 4.18 5.64 14.93
CA ALA A 164 5.54 6.16 14.91
C ALA A 164 5.72 7.41 15.80
N SER A 165 6.92 7.97 15.88
CA SER A 165 7.11 9.36 16.34
C SER A 165 7.60 10.20 15.18
N GLU A 166 7.27 11.49 15.21
CA GLU A 166 7.89 12.44 14.29
C GLU A 166 9.42 12.51 14.52
N PRO A 167 10.23 12.61 13.45
CA PRO A 167 9.83 12.72 12.06
C PRO A 167 9.41 11.38 11.44
N PHE A 168 8.41 11.44 10.56
CA PHE A 168 7.92 10.28 9.81
C PHE A 168 8.88 9.83 8.71
N ASP A 169 8.96 8.52 8.53
CA ASP A 169 9.67 7.89 7.42
C ASP A 169 8.86 7.96 6.12
N VAL A 170 9.55 7.94 4.99
CA VAL A 170 8.94 7.81 3.66
C VAL A 170 8.70 6.34 3.32
N TYR A 171 7.73 6.03 2.46
CA TYR A 171 7.30 4.64 2.19
C TYR A 171 8.41 3.66 1.79
N GLY A 172 9.43 4.10 1.03
CA GLY A 172 10.58 3.26 0.66
C GLY A 172 11.66 3.13 1.73
N SER A 173 11.57 3.91 2.82
CA SER A 173 12.62 3.98 3.84
C SER A 173 12.90 2.62 4.46
N THR A 174 14.18 2.28 4.58
CA THR A 174 14.66 1.06 5.25
C THR A 174 14.76 1.22 6.76
N THR A 175 14.34 2.36 7.31
CA THR A 175 14.46 2.68 8.74
C THR A 175 13.13 2.96 9.42
N ALA A 176 12.01 2.52 8.82
CA ALA A 176 10.66 2.67 9.38
C ALA A 176 10.38 1.77 10.60
N TRP A 177 11.34 1.68 11.53
CA TRP A 177 11.27 0.99 12.81
C TRP A 177 11.58 1.94 13.96
N ARG A 178 11.16 1.58 15.17
CA ARG A 178 11.42 2.33 16.40
C ARG A 178 11.82 1.36 17.51
N ASP A 179 12.63 1.84 18.45
CA ASP A 179 13.05 1.02 19.59
C ASP A 179 11.93 0.96 20.63
N ALA A 180 11.40 -0.24 20.87
CA ALA A 180 10.39 -0.46 21.88
C ALA A 180 10.90 -0.23 23.31
N SER A 181 12.21 -0.26 23.54
CA SER A 181 12.81 0.04 24.84
C SER A 181 12.58 1.49 25.30
N ILE A 182 12.35 2.39 24.34
CA ILE A 182 12.09 3.80 24.57
C ILE A 182 10.65 3.99 25.05
N PRO A 183 10.40 4.74 26.14
CA PRO A 183 9.04 5.06 26.58
C PRO A 183 8.24 5.80 25.50
N VAL A 184 6.94 5.53 25.41
CA VAL A 184 6.04 6.20 24.47
C VAL A 184 6.10 7.73 24.65
N ASN A 185 6.06 8.48 23.56
CA ASN A 185 6.09 9.95 23.52
C ASN A 185 7.36 10.60 24.10
N SER A 186 8.45 9.85 24.30
CA SER A 186 9.68 10.40 24.90
C SER A 186 10.77 10.77 23.89
N SER A 187 10.76 10.19 22.68
CA SER A 187 11.81 10.41 21.69
C SER A 187 11.33 10.15 20.25
N PRO A 188 11.88 10.87 19.25
CA PRO A 188 11.68 10.58 17.82
C PRO A 188 12.01 9.14 17.40
N SER A 189 12.94 8.48 18.11
CA SER A 189 13.34 7.10 17.84
C SER A 189 12.43 6.06 18.51
N GLY A 190 11.42 6.50 19.28
CA GLY A 190 10.39 5.67 19.89
C GLY A 190 9.02 5.79 19.20
N PHE A 191 7.99 5.30 19.86
CA PHE A 191 6.60 5.36 19.41
C PHE A 191 5.85 6.55 20.03
N SER A 192 4.83 7.08 19.35
CA SER A 192 4.06 8.22 19.86
C SER A 192 2.58 8.18 19.49
N SER A 193 1.77 8.93 20.22
CA SER A 193 0.35 9.12 19.90
C SER A 193 0.11 10.22 18.85
N HIS A 194 1.14 10.96 18.42
CA HIS A 194 1.02 12.07 17.46
C HIS A 194 0.00 13.14 17.87
N GLY A 195 -0.01 13.52 19.15
CA GLY A 195 -0.97 14.47 19.68
C GLY A 195 -2.38 13.90 19.92
N ARG A 196 -2.59 12.59 19.69
CA ARG A 196 -3.78 11.86 20.19
C ARG A 196 -3.60 11.56 21.68
N LEU A 197 -4.69 11.18 22.34
CA LEU A 197 -4.67 10.68 23.72
C LEU A 197 -4.19 9.22 23.84
N MET A 198 -3.98 8.52 22.71
CA MET A 198 -3.62 7.11 22.72
C MET A 198 -2.66 6.78 21.57
N THR A 199 -1.75 5.85 21.84
CA THR A 199 -0.89 5.17 20.87
C THR A 199 -1.53 3.82 20.55
N HIS A 200 -1.79 3.55 19.28
CA HIS A 200 -2.30 2.28 18.81
C HIS A 200 -1.15 1.34 18.46
N CYS A 201 -1.17 0.15 19.06
CA CYS A 201 -0.15 -0.88 18.93
C CYS A 201 -0.77 -2.10 18.25
N LEU A 202 -0.17 -2.54 17.15
CA LEU A 202 -0.44 -3.81 16.50
C LEU A 202 0.35 -4.90 17.22
N MET A 203 -0.38 -5.86 17.80
CA MET A 203 0.17 -6.99 18.53
C MET A 203 0.53 -8.13 17.56
N ALA A 204 1.37 -9.06 18.01
CA ALA A 204 1.85 -10.17 17.20
C ALA A 204 0.79 -11.22 16.87
N ASP A 205 -0.31 -11.27 17.61
CA ASP A 205 -1.52 -12.02 17.27
C ASP A 205 -2.45 -11.30 16.27
N ALA A 206 -1.98 -10.20 15.66
CA ALA A 206 -2.73 -9.32 14.75
C ALA A 206 -3.91 -8.55 15.38
N THR A 207 -4.05 -8.56 16.70
CA THR A 207 -4.97 -7.66 17.40
C THR A 207 -4.37 -6.25 17.53
N VAL A 208 -5.21 -5.25 17.82
CA VAL A 208 -4.76 -3.87 18.02
C VAL A 208 -5.14 -3.42 19.42
N ARG A 209 -4.14 -3.01 20.20
CA ARG A 209 -4.28 -2.49 21.56
C ARG A 209 -4.00 -0.99 21.58
N SER A 210 -4.91 -0.23 22.17
CA SER A 210 -4.72 1.21 22.40
C SER A 210 -4.14 1.45 23.79
N VAL A 211 -3.13 2.30 23.85
CA VAL A 211 -2.34 2.56 25.07
C VAL A 211 -2.37 4.06 25.33
N ASP A 212 -2.61 4.48 26.57
CA ASP A 212 -2.67 5.90 26.94
C ASP A 212 -1.31 6.59 26.74
N VAL A 213 -1.30 7.90 26.44
CA VAL A 213 -0.04 8.66 26.29
C VAL A 213 0.81 8.65 27.55
N ASN A 214 0.18 8.52 28.72
CA ASN A 214 0.82 8.48 30.03
C ASN A 214 0.89 7.05 30.59
N VAL A 215 0.95 6.05 29.70
CA VAL A 215 1.06 4.64 30.12
C VAL A 215 2.23 4.45 31.08
N ASP A 216 1.97 3.67 32.13
CA ASP A 216 3.01 3.29 33.08
C ASP A 216 4.13 2.51 32.38
N ALA A 217 5.38 2.83 32.71
CA ALA A 217 6.55 2.21 32.09
C ALA A 217 6.59 0.68 32.25
N SER A 218 6.02 0.14 33.33
CA SER A 218 5.93 -1.31 33.55
C SER A 218 4.99 -1.99 32.55
N ILE A 219 3.88 -1.35 32.18
CA ILE A 219 2.94 -1.86 31.18
C ILE A 219 3.60 -1.81 29.81
N TRP A 220 4.28 -0.71 29.47
CA TRP A 220 4.98 -0.60 28.19
C TRP A 220 6.08 -1.67 28.06
N LYS A 221 6.86 -1.89 29.13
CA LYS A 221 7.93 -2.88 29.17
C LYS A 221 7.44 -4.31 28.89
N GLN A 222 6.24 -4.67 29.36
CA GLN A 222 5.66 -5.99 29.09
C GLN A 222 5.34 -6.22 27.61
N MET A 223 5.26 -5.16 26.80
CA MET A 223 4.84 -5.26 25.41
C MET A 223 5.98 -5.18 24.39
N GLN A 224 7.23 -4.97 24.84
CA GLN A 224 8.39 -4.76 23.97
C GLN A 224 8.80 -6.00 23.17
N GLY A 225 8.38 -7.18 23.65
CA GLY A 225 8.82 -8.47 23.13
C GLY A 225 9.91 -9.10 24.01
N PRO A 226 10.40 -10.30 23.64
CA PRO A 226 11.43 -10.97 24.41
C PRO A 226 12.79 -10.27 24.25
N GLU A 227 13.50 -10.04 25.36
CA GLU A 227 14.81 -9.37 25.37
C GLU A 227 15.85 -10.11 24.51
N SER A 228 15.69 -11.43 24.30
CA SER A 228 16.56 -12.22 23.43
C SER A 228 16.52 -11.81 21.95
N LEU A 229 15.45 -11.14 21.51
CA LEU A 229 15.32 -10.61 20.15
C LEU A 229 15.86 -9.18 20.02
N ARG A 230 16.15 -8.51 21.14
CA ARG A 230 16.64 -7.14 21.12
C ARG A 230 17.99 -7.07 20.39
N PRO A 231 18.13 -6.19 19.38
CA PRO A 231 19.40 -6.00 18.68
C PRO A 231 20.51 -5.57 19.64
N ILE A 232 21.66 -6.25 19.56
CA ILE A 232 22.85 -5.96 20.37
C ILE A 232 23.59 -4.72 19.82
N ASP A 233 23.58 -4.54 18.50
CA ASP A 233 24.16 -3.38 17.85
C ASP A 233 23.25 -2.15 18.01
N LYS A 234 23.86 -0.97 18.16
CA LYS A 234 23.10 0.29 18.11
C LYS A 234 22.34 0.33 16.79
N LEU A 235 21.02 0.39 16.89
CA LEU A 235 20.13 0.65 15.76
C LEU A 235 20.68 1.86 15.01
N ILE A 236 20.67 1.81 13.68
CA ILE A 236 21.15 2.92 12.86
C ILE A 236 20.28 4.14 13.20
N ASP A 237 20.83 5.09 13.97
CA ASP A 237 20.18 6.34 14.39
C ASP A 237 19.92 7.31 13.23
N ARG A 238 20.44 7.00 12.04
CA ARG A 238 20.24 7.82 10.84
C ARG A 238 19.02 7.33 10.07
N ILE A 239 17.93 8.08 10.20
CA ILE A 239 16.98 8.26 9.11
C ILE A 239 17.82 8.74 7.92
N PRO A 240 17.93 7.97 6.81
CA PRO A 240 18.66 8.42 5.64
C PRO A 240 18.13 9.78 5.21
N GLY A 241 19.03 10.69 4.83
CA GLY A 241 18.60 11.95 4.23
C GLY A 241 17.69 11.64 3.05
N ILE A 242 16.50 12.23 3.02
CA ILE A 242 15.56 11.98 1.93
C ILE A 242 16.26 12.37 0.63
N PRO A 243 16.35 11.46 -0.36
CA PRO A 243 17.03 11.73 -1.60
C PRO A 243 16.42 12.96 -2.29
N PRO A 244 17.24 13.77 -2.99
CA PRO A 244 16.72 14.90 -3.74
C PRO A 244 15.74 14.41 -4.81
N VAL A 245 14.63 15.12 -4.96
CA VAL A 245 13.61 14.83 -5.97
C VAL A 245 14.25 14.89 -7.37
N PRO A 246 13.99 13.92 -8.27
CA PRO A 246 14.36 14.07 -9.67
C PRO A 246 13.74 15.38 -10.21
N THR A 247 14.54 16.23 -10.85
CA THR A 247 14.16 17.57 -11.35
C THR A 247 13.01 17.56 -12.38
N ARG A 248 12.43 16.40 -12.69
CA ARG A 248 11.46 16.18 -13.77
C ARG A 248 10.08 15.71 -13.31
N PHE A 249 9.75 15.76 -12.02
CA PHE A 249 8.41 15.40 -11.56
C PHE A 249 7.40 16.54 -11.80
N ASP A 250 6.82 16.60 -13.00
CA ASP A 250 5.61 17.40 -13.26
C ASP A 250 4.39 16.52 -12.96
N ARG A 251 3.52 16.95 -12.03
CA ARG A 251 2.22 16.29 -11.82
C ARG A 251 1.38 16.21 -13.10
N ARG A 252 1.64 17.04 -14.12
CA ARG A 252 1.00 16.93 -15.44
C ARG A 252 1.54 15.77 -16.26
N ILE A 253 2.82 15.43 -16.12
CA ILE A 253 3.43 14.22 -16.67
C ILE A 253 2.76 12.98 -16.07
N TRP A 254 2.20 13.01 -14.86
CA TRP A 254 1.41 11.88 -14.32
C TRP A 254 0.12 11.64 -15.12
N THR A 255 -0.64 12.68 -15.43
CA THR A 255 -1.77 12.59 -16.39
C THR A 255 -1.29 12.15 -17.76
N ASP A 256 -0.21 12.74 -18.29
CA ASP A 256 0.28 12.41 -19.64
C ASP A 256 0.97 11.03 -19.72
N MET A 257 1.64 10.51 -18.69
CA MET A 257 2.30 9.19 -18.69
C MET A 257 1.29 8.04 -18.62
N PHE A 258 0.22 8.20 -17.84
CA PHE A 258 -0.90 7.25 -17.86
C PHE A 258 -1.77 7.37 -19.12
N HIS A 259 -1.66 8.46 -19.87
CA HIS A 259 -2.37 8.70 -21.13
C HIS A 259 -1.52 8.52 -22.41
N LYS A 260 -0.18 8.50 -22.36
CA LYS A 260 0.70 8.44 -23.54
C LYS A 260 1.84 7.42 -23.48
N ASP A 261 2.46 7.16 -22.31
CA ASP A 261 3.80 6.52 -22.31
C ASP A 261 3.92 5.18 -21.57
N ILE A 262 2.91 4.71 -20.84
CA ILE A 262 2.79 3.26 -20.61
C ILE A 262 2.04 2.71 -21.82
N GLN A 263 2.73 1.99 -22.71
CA GLN A 263 2.05 1.22 -23.76
C GLN A 263 1.11 0.20 -23.08
N ARG A 264 -0.16 0.62 -22.92
CA ARG A 264 -1.27 -0.14 -22.34
C ARG A 264 -1.40 -1.49 -23.04
N ALA A 265 -1.15 -1.48 -24.35
CA ALA A 265 -0.71 -2.64 -25.10
C ALA A 265 0.44 -2.30 -26.06
N THR A 266 1.35 -3.24 -26.23
CA THR A 266 2.43 -3.20 -27.20
C THR A 266 2.16 -4.25 -28.27
N LEU A 267 2.13 -3.83 -29.53
CA LEU A 267 2.22 -4.75 -30.65
C LEU A 267 3.71 -4.91 -30.99
N THR A 268 4.20 -6.15 -31.09
CA THR A 268 5.57 -6.44 -31.51
C THR A 268 5.85 -5.90 -32.91
N ALA A 269 7.13 -5.69 -33.23
CA ALA A 269 7.54 -5.09 -34.51
C ALA A 269 7.10 -5.90 -35.74
N ASP A 270 6.91 -7.21 -35.58
CA ASP A 270 6.37 -8.13 -36.60
C ASP A 270 4.84 -8.04 -36.76
N GLY A 271 4.15 -7.32 -35.88
CA GLY A 271 2.70 -7.17 -35.88
C GLY A 271 1.91 -8.40 -35.41
N GLN A 272 2.56 -9.43 -34.87
CA GLN A 272 1.94 -10.74 -34.60
C GLN A 272 1.66 -11.00 -33.12
N HIS A 273 2.37 -10.34 -32.20
CA HIS A 273 2.23 -10.56 -30.77
C HIS A 273 1.77 -9.27 -30.09
N LEU A 274 0.64 -9.37 -29.40
CA LEU A 274 0.08 -8.27 -28.61
C LEU A 274 0.39 -8.51 -27.12
N ILE A 275 0.91 -7.51 -26.44
CA ILE A 275 1.27 -7.58 -25.03
C ILE A 275 0.45 -6.55 -24.26
N LEU A 276 -0.34 -6.97 -23.27
CA LEU A 276 -1.20 -6.09 -22.46
C LEU A 276 -0.62 -5.92 -21.05
N ASN A 277 -0.23 -4.68 -20.70
CA ASN A 277 0.69 -4.40 -19.59
C ASN A 277 0.03 -3.81 -18.31
N THR A 278 -1.06 -3.03 -18.36
CA THR A 278 -1.57 -2.31 -17.15
C THR A 278 -3.09 -2.18 -16.99
N GLU A 279 -3.54 -1.94 -15.75
CA GLU A 279 -4.91 -1.51 -15.40
C GLU A 279 -5.17 -0.07 -15.89
N CYS A 280 -6.25 0.11 -16.64
CA CYS A 280 -6.77 1.41 -17.03
C CYS A 280 -7.85 1.86 -16.04
N ALA A 281 -7.48 2.26 -14.81
CA ALA A 281 -8.34 3.10 -13.96
C ALA A 281 -7.57 3.65 -12.75
N ASP A 282 -7.29 4.95 -12.79
CA ASP A 282 -6.96 5.70 -11.58
C ASP A 282 -8.19 5.77 -10.64
N PRO A 283 -8.08 5.33 -9.38
CA PRO A 283 -9.16 5.42 -8.41
C PRO A 283 -9.59 6.86 -8.07
N SER A 284 -8.79 7.87 -8.41
CA SER A 284 -9.11 9.28 -8.15
C SER A 284 -10.01 9.92 -9.22
N LEU A 285 -10.16 9.27 -10.38
CA LEU A 285 -11.06 9.73 -11.44
C LEU A 285 -12.52 9.58 -11.03
N GLN A 286 -13.30 10.65 -11.25
CA GLN A 286 -14.76 10.60 -11.18
C GLN A 286 -15.31 9.50 -12.09
N ARG A 287 -16.42 8.87 -11.69
CA ARG A 287 -17.01 7.71 -12.36
C ARG A 287 -17.24 7.92 -13.86
N GLU A 288 -17.71 9.10 -14.26
CA GLU A 288 -17.97 9.47 -15.66
C GLU A 288 -16.67 9.53 -16.48
N ARG A 289 -15.60 10.12 -15.93
CA ARG A 289 -14.28 10.15 -16.58
C ARG A 289 -13.63 8.78 -16.70
N ARG A 290 -13.92 7.84 -15.80
CA ARG A 290 -13.41 6.46 -15.93
C ARG A 290 -14.01 5.75 -17.14
N GLU A 291 -15.30 5.94 -17.38
CA GLU A 291 -15.98 5.34 -18.52
C GLU A 291 -15.44 5.91 -19.83
N GLU A 292 -15.31 7.24 -19.94
CA GLU A 292 -14.74 7.89 -21.13
C GLU A 292 -13.31 7.42 -21.43
N VAL A 293 -12.46 7.31 -20.39
CA VAL A 293 -11.07 6.84 -20.53
C VAL A 293 -11.03 5.37 -20.94
N PHE A 294 -11.92 4.54 -20.38
CA PHE A 294 -12.02 3.12 -20.70
C PHE A 294 -12.52 2.90 -22.15
N GLN A 295 -13.51 3.66 -22.61
CA GLN A 295 -13.99 3.60 -24.00
C GLN A 295 -12.92 4.05 -25.00
N SER A 296 -12.19 5.13 -24.68
CA SER A 296 -11.06 5.58 -25.49
C SER A 296 -9.96 4.51 -25.61
N TRP A 297 -9.70 3.79 -24.52
CA TRP A 297 -8.77 2.66 -24.50
C TRP A 297 -9.23 1.48 -25.39
N LEU A 298 -10.51 1.09 -25.34
CA LEU A 298 -11.02 0.02 -26.19
C LEU A 298 -10.84 0.33 -27.69
N ILE A 299 -10.97 1.60 -28.09
CA ILE A 299 -10.72 2.06 -29.46
C ILE A 299 -9.25 1.90 -29.84
N GLU A 300 -8.33 2.27 -28.95
CA GLU A 300 -6.89 2.14 -29.15
C GLU A 300 -6.47 0.66 -29.28
N LEU A 301 -6.97 -0.19 -28.39
CA LEU A 301 -6.74 -1.63 -28.44
C LEU A 301 -7.25 -2.23 -29.76
N ALA A 302 -8.47 -1.86 -30.18
CA ALA A 302 -9.02 -2.30 -31.46
C ALA A 302 -8.17 -1.82 -32.66
N ALA A 303 -7.63 -0.60 -32.60
CA ALA A 303 -6.75 -0.07 -33.63
C ALA A 303 -5.43 -0.84 -33.71
N LEU A 304 -4.84 -1.24 -32.58
CA LEU A 304 -3.64 -2.08 -32.56
C LEU A 304 -3.92 -3.47 -33.15
N CYS A 305 -5.05 -4.07 -32.77
CA CYS A 305 -5.52 -5.34 -33.32
C CYS A 305 -5.78 -5.27 -34.84
N ALA A 306 -6.23 -4.13 -35.35
CA ALA A 306 -6.44 -3.91 -36.78
C ALA A 306 -5.15 -3.61 -37.55
N LYS A 307 -4.14 -3.06 -36.88
CA LYS A 307 -2.84 -2.70 -37.48
C LYS A 307 -1.93 -3.91 -37.67
N GLY A 308 -2.03 -4.90 -36.76
CA GLY A 308 -1.25 -6.13 -36.80
C GLY A 308 -2.06 -7.34 -37.27
N ASP A 309 -1.37 -8.37 -37.76
CA ASP A 309 -1.97 -9.69 -37.88
C ASP A 309 -1.81 -10.44 -36.54
N VAL A 310 -2.58 -10.02 -35.53
CA VAL A 310 -2.41 -10.51 -34.16
C VAL A 310 -2.71 -12.00 -34.10
N GLN A 311 -1.66 -12.81 -33.86
CA GLN A 311 -1.72 -14.27 -33.75
C GLN A 311 -1.63 -14.75 -32.31
N SER A 312 -1.06 -13.93 -31.42
CA SER A 312 -0.99 -14.22 -29.99
C SER A 312 -1.19 -12.98 -29.15
N ALA A 313 -1.74 -13.16 -27.95
CA ALA A 313 -1.86 -12.11 -26.95
C ALA A 313 -1.29 -12.58 -25.61
N LYS A 314 -0.42 -11.78 -25.00
CA LYS A 314 0.12 -12.02 -23.66
C LYS A 314 -0.48 -11.02 -22.68
N LEU A 315 -1.16 -11.54 -21.67
CA LEU A 315 -1.91 -10.76 -20.68
C LEU A 315 -1.20 -10.85 -19.34
N TYR A 316 -0.63 -9.73 -18.89
CA TYR A 316 -0.05 -9.62 -17.54
C TYR A 316 -1.11 -9.28 -16.47
N ARG A 317 -2.38 -9.15 -16.86
CA ARG A 317 -3.54 -9.01 -15.96
C ARG A 317 -4.77 -9.69 -16.53
N TYR A 318 -5.82 -9.82 -15.72
CA TYR A 318 -7.12 -10.22 -16.21
C TYR A 318 -7.74 -9.12 -17.10
N PRO A 319 -8.17 -9.44 -18.34
CA PRO A 319 -8.89 -8.52 -19.20
C PRO A 319 -10.34 -8.37 -18.73
N SER A 320 -10.92 -7.19 -18.90
CA SER A 320 -12.36 -6.98 -18.76
C SER A 320 -13.14 -7.70 -19.88
N PRO A 321 -14.45 -7.99 -19.69
CA PRO A 321 -15.26 -8.62 -20.73
C PRO A 321 -15.25 -7.88 -22.08
N GLU A 322 -15.17 -6.55 -22.09
CA GLU A 322 -15.11 -5.77 -23.32
C GLU A 322 -13.75 -5.87 -24.02
N GLU A 323 -12.65 -5.94 -23.27
CA GLU A 323 -11.32 -6.20 -23.85
C GLU A 323 -11.23 -7.60 -24.46
N VAL A 324 -11.86 -8.60 -23.82
CA VAL A 324 -11.98 -9.95 -24.37
C VAL A 324 -12.70 -9.90 -25.72
N LYS A 325 -13.81 -9.16 -25.86
CA LYS A 325 -14.51 -9.04 -27.14
C LYS A 325 -13.62 -8.43 -28.23
N VAL A 326 -12.83 -7.41 -27.90
CA VAL A 326 -11.88 -6.79 -28.85
C VAL A 326 -10.80 -7.79 -29.28
N LEU A 327 -10.26 -8.58 -28.35
CA LEU A 327 -9.28 -9.64 -28.67
C LEU A 327 -9.91 -10.74 -29.53
N LEU A 328 -11.12 -11.20 -29.19
CA LEU A 328 -11.82 -12.23 -29.95
C LEU A 328 -12.15 -11.79 -31.39
N ALA A 329 -12.32 -10.49 -31.64
CA ALA A 329 -12.51 -9.93 -32.98
C ALA A 329 -11.25 -10.06 -33.88
N CYS A 330 -10.08 -10.36 -33.31
CA CYS A 330 -8.86 -10.65 -34.07
C CYS A 330 -9.00 -12.01 -34.77
N LYS A 331 -9.14 -12.00 -36.10
CA LYS A 331 -9.42 -13.22 -36.90
C LYS A 331 -8.35 -14.31 -36.77
N ASN A 332 -7.09 -13.90 -36.68
CA ASN A 332 -5.94 -14.81 -36.69
C ASN A 332 -5.37 -15.09 -35.31
N LEU A 333 -6.03 -14.61 -34.24
CA LEU A 333 -5.64 -14.90 -32.87
C LEU A 333 -5.79 -16.41 -32.62
N LYS A 334 -4.68 -17.05 -32.25
CA LYS A 334 -4.58 -18.49 -31.99
C LYS A 334 -4.22 -18.80 -30.55
N THR A 335 -3.47 -17.92 -29.89
CA THR A 335 -2.97 -18.17 -28.53
C THR A 335 -3.20 -16.98 -27.62
N VAL A 336 -3.62 -17.24 -26.39
CA VAL A 336 -3.73 -16.22 -25.34
C VAL A 336 -3.01 -16.74 -24.11
N ASP A 337 -1.90 -16.10 -23.75
CA ASP A 337 -1.14 -16.39 -22.54
C ASP A 337 -1.63 -15.49 -21.40
N ILE A 338 -2.13 -16.09 -20.32
CA ILE A 338 -2.61 -15.37 -19.13
C ILE A 338 -1.68 -15.65 -17.96
N ARG A 339 -0.87 -14.67 -17.57
CA ARG A 339 -0.05 -14.71 -16.34
C ARG A 339 -0.86 -14.21 -15.14
N ALA A 340 -1.82 -14.99 -14.63
CA ALA A 340 -2.46 -14.72 -13.33
C ALA A 340 -3.15 -15.96 -12.74
N VAL A 341 -2.86 -16.29 -11.47
CA VAL A 341 -3.17 -17.59 -10.84
C VAL A 341 -4.44 -17.63 -9.95
N ARG A 342 -5.19 -16.53 -9.72
CA ARG A 342 -6.22 -16.54 -8.64
C ARG A 342 -7.69 -16.26 -8.98
N ASN A 343 -8.07 -15.84 -10.19
CA ASN A 343 -9.48 -15.51 -10.53
C ASN A 343 -10.01 -16.11 -11.86
N ALA A 344 -9.57 -17.33 -12.21
CA ALA A 344 -10.01 -18.07 -13.40
C ALA A 344 -11.56 -18.22 -13.65
N PRO A 345 -12.49 -18.20 -12.66
CA PRO A 345 -13.88 -18.64 -12.93
C PRO A 345 -14.77 -17.74 -13.80
N VAL A 346 -14.49 -16.43 -13.94
CA VAL A 346 -15.46 -15.47 -14.53
C VAL A 346 -15.24 -15.24 -16.04
N ILE A 347 -14.00 -15.28 -16.51
CA ILE A 347 -13.63 -14.90 -17.88
C ILE A 347 -13.25 -16.12 -18.73
N ARG A 348 -12.83 -17.22 -18.09
CA ARG A 348 -12.57 -18.50 -18.76
C ARG A 348 -13.74 -18.93 -19.67
N PRO A 349 -15.03 -18.82 -19.27
CA PRO A 349 -16.14 -19.16 -20.16
C PRO A 349 -16.22 -18.31 -21.45
N LEU A 350 -15.72 -17.07 -21.43
CA LEU A 350 -15.75 -16.17 -22.59
C LEU A 350 -14.70 -16.57 -23.65
N PHE A 351 -13.52 -17.01 -23.22
CA PHE A 351 -12.52 -17.55 -24.15
C PHE A 351 -12.81 -19.01 -24.53
N GLU A 352 -13.42 -19.80 -23.64
CA GLU A 352 -13.82 -21.19 -23.92
C GLU A 352 -14.89 -21.32 -25.01
N GLN A 353 -15.73 -20.29 -25.22
CA GLN A 353 -16.65 -20.22 -26.37
C GLN A 353 -15.92 -20.30 -27.72
N GLU A 354 -14.68 -19.81 -27.78
CA GLU A 354 -13.83 -19.79 -28.97
C GLU A 354 -12.66 -20.80 -28.87
N SER A 355 -12.77 -21.79 -27.97
CA SER A 355 -11.74 -22.82 -27.73
C SER A 355 -11.37 -23.67 -28.95
N HIS A 356 -12.25 -23.70 -29.96
CA HIS A 356 -12.00 -24.36 -31.25
C HIS A 356 -10.97 -23.59 -32.11
N ARG A 357 -10.73 -22.32 -31.81
CA ARG A 357 -9.84 -21.42 -32.56
C ARG A 357 -8.68 -20.88 -31.71
N ILE A 358 -8.91 -20.68 -30.41
CA ILE A 358 -7.96 -20.03 -29.50
C ILE A 358 -7.54 -21.01 -28.41
N GLN A 359 -6.23 -21.24 -28.30
CA GLN A 359 -5.60 -21.94 -27.20
C GLN A 359 -5.26 -20.97 -26.07
N ILE A 360 -5.78 -21.22 -24.87
CA ILE A 360 -5.41 -20.49 -23.67
C ILE A 360 -4.19 -21.18 -23.05
N ILE A 361 -3.13 -20.41 -22.82
CA ILE A 361 -1.93 -20.85 -22.13
C ILE A 361 -1.96 -20.17 -20.75
N GLU A 362 -2.07 -20.96 -19.70
CA GLU A 362 -1.94 -20.47 -18.34
C GLU A 362 -0.48 -20.67 -17.93
N THR A 363 0.35 -19.63 -18.10
CA THR A 363 1.75 -19.71 -17.69
C THR A 363 1.83 -19.47 -16.18
N PRO A 364 2.26 -20.45 -15.36
CA PRO A 364 2.52 -20.19 -13.95
C PRO A 364 3.58 -19.09 -13.84
N ASP A 365 3.42 -18.23 -12.83
CA ASP A 365 4.40 -17.19 -12.54
C ASP A 365 5.72 -17.88 -12.16
N THR A 366 6.65 -17.91 -13.11
CA THR A 366 7.96 -18.60 -13.01
C THR A 366 9.01 -17.65 -12.43
N SER A 367 8.59 -16.79 -11.51
CA SER A 367 9.49 -16.12 -10.57
C SER A 367 9.83 -17.08 -9.43
N GLU A 368 10.62 -18.11 -9.76
CA GLU A 368 11.44 -18.87 -8.80
C GLU A 368 12.61 -18.02 -8.30
#